data_AF-A0A2V8DV14-F1
#
_entry.id   AF-A0A2V8DV14-F1
#
_cell.length_a   1.000
_cell.length_b   1.000
_cell.length_c   1.000
_cell.angle_alpha   90.00
_cell.angle_beta   90.00
_cell.angle_gamma   90.00
#
_symmetry.space_group_name_H-M   'P 1'
#
loop_
_entity.id
_entity.type
_entity.pdbx_description
1 polymer ?
#
loop_
_entity_poly.entity_id
_entity_poly.type
_entity_poly.pdbx_seq_one_letter_code
_entity_poly.pdbx_strand_id
1 'polypeptide(L)'
;MTSTSSLDLVVRALADGPVDVRDVTTPRANEAHCRISPADVKGLGDIVCRDLGAELILMAGDDLRKEASAFFVHYLFANRTANWFLHASTRLDGAEPELPSLAPYHYPASRFEREMRDQFGIAVPGHPNPRPLVKHGFWPEGYYPLRKDAITGAFGDDGQPFPFTSVGGEGIYEIPVGPVHAGVIEPGHFRFSVMGETIIDMKSRLYFTHKGTEKLFEGRQPLDGVELSERVSGDTSVGHALAYCQAVEAAAGADVPPRARLLRVILLELERLYNHIADVGAIVNDTGFAVAHAHCFRIRERMLRLNKRFTGSRLLRGVLAPGGLARDLAVPVDLSSQVEAAVADFDEIVTICLNNTLVVDRLEGTGVLNPELAKDYGVLG
;
A
#
# COMPACT_ATOMS: atom_id res chain seq x y z
N MET A 1 -31.59 -15.49 -22.78
CA MET A 1 -30.12 -15.49 -22.98
C MET A 1 -29.51 -15.00 -21.68
N THR A 2 -29.06 -15.92 -20.82
CA THR A 2 -28.41 -15.59 -19.55
C THR A 2 -27.07 -14.93 -19.86
N SER A 3 -26.88 -13.67 -19.45
CA SER A 3 -25.59 -12.99 -19.62
C SER A 3 -24.56 -13.76 -18.80
N THR A 4 -23.59 -14.41 -19.45
CA THR A 4 -22.46 -15.06 -18.78
C THR A 4 -21.75 -14.02 -17.92
N SER A 5 -21.58 -14.27 -16.63
CA SER A 5 -20.93 -13.29 -15.76
C SER A 5 -19.47 -13.12 -16.16
N SER A 6 -18.87 -11.95 -15.88
CA SER A 6 -17.44 -11.73 -16.13
C SER A 6 -16.57 -12.78 -15.42
N LEU A 7 -17.01 -13.26 -14.25
CA LEU A 7 -16.33 -14.32 -13.49
C LEU A 7 -16.43 -15.69 -14.15
N ASP A 8 -17.55 -16.02 -14.80
CA ASP A 8 -17.68 -17.30 -15.54
C ASP A 8 -16.66 -17.40 -16.68
N LEU A 9 -16.33 -16.27 -17.32
CA LEU A 9 -15.27 -16.22 -18.33
C LEU A 9 -13.90 -16.49 -17.72
N VAL A 10 -13.63 -15.97 -16.51
CA VAL A 10 -12.39 -16.24 -15.78
C VAL A 10 -12.28 -17.73 -15.46
N VAL A 11 -13.32 -18.32 -14.88
CA VAL A 11 -13.31 -19.75 -14.50
C VAL A 11 -13.12 -20.64 -15.72
N ARG A 12 -13.76 -20.32 -16.86
CA ARG A 12 -13.54 -21.05 -18.12
C ARG A 12 -12.11 -20.90 -18.64
N ALA A 13 -11.57 -19.68 -18.65
CA ALA A 13 -10.20 -19.44 -19.08
C ALA A 13 -9.17 -20.19 -18.22
N LEU A 14 -9.43 -20.34 -16.91
CA LEU A 14 -8.61 -21.14 -16.01
C LEU A 14 -8.73 -22.65 -16.28
N ALA A 15 -9.91 -23.14 -16.66
CA ALA A 15 -10.15 -24.56 -16.93
C ALA A 15 -9.62 -25.01 -18.30
N ASP A 16 -9.73 -24.14 -19.32
CA ASP A 16 -9.34 -24.42 -20.70
C ASP A 16 -7.88 -24.01 -20.98
N GLY A 17 -7.24 -23.32 -20.03
CA GLY A 17 -5.89 -22.80 -20.16
C GLY A 17 -4.79 -23.86 -20.03
N PRO A 18 -3.55 -23.54 -20.45
CA PRO A 18 -2.40 -24.45 -20.36
C PRO A 18 -1.84 -24.64 -18.93
N VAL A 19 -2.45 -24.01 -17.94
CA VAL A 19 -1.99 -23.92 -16.55
C VAL A 19 -2.69 -24.98 -15.72
N ASP A 20 -1.96 -25.77 -14.92
CA ASP A 20 -2.58 -26.74 -14.01
C ASP A 20 -3.20 -26.03 -12.80
N VAL A 21 -4.47 -25.65 -12.95
CA VAL A 21 -5.26 -24.99 -11.91
C VAL A 21 -6.11 -26.02 -11.17
N ARG A 22 -6.04 -25.99 -9.84
CA ARG A 22 -6.73 -26.93 -8.93
C ARG A 22 -7.64 -26.19 -7.96
N ASP A 23 -8.59 -26.91 -7.36
CA ASP A 23 -9.46 -26.44 -6.29
C ASP A 23 -10.18 -25.11 -6.60
N VAL A 24 -10.64 -24.93 -7.85
CA VAL A 24 -11.33 -23.70 -8.25
C VAL A 24 -12.65 -23.57 -7.51
N THR A 25 -12.82 -22.48 -6.77
CA THR A 25 -14.06 -22.17 -6.05
C THR A 25 -14.47 -20.71 -6.27
N THR A 26 -15.76 -20.42 -6.16
CA THR A 26 -16.31 -19.06 -6.28
C THR A 26 -17.04 -18.71 -4.98
N PRO A 27 -16.33 -18.27 -3.93
CA PRO A 27 -16.96 -18.01 -2.64
C PRO A 27 -17.94 -16.83 -2.68
N ARG A 28 -17.78 -15.91 -3.65
CA ARG A 28 -18.70 -14.79 -3.89
C ARG A 28 -18.87 -14.54 -5.39
N ALA A 29 -19.87 -13.73 -5.75
CA ALA A 29 -20.26 -13.47 -7.13
C ALA A 29 -19.15 -12.81 -7.99
N ASN A 30 -18.18 -12.16 -7.36
CA ASN A 30 -17.07 -11.44 -8.01
C ASN A 30 -15.69 -11.97 -7.61
N GLU A 31 -15.63 -13.17 -7.02
CA GLU A 31 -14.42 -13.70 -6.40
C GLU A 31 -14.24 -15.16 -6.81
N ALA A 32 -13.08 -15.48 -7.38
CA ALA A 32 -12.65 -16.86 -7.63
C ALA A 32 -11.37 -17.15 -6.85
N HIS A 33 -11.26 -18.37 -6.34
CA HIS A 33 -10.09 -18.89 -5.64
C HIS A 33 -9.56 -20.10 -6.38
N CYS A 34 -8.24 -20.26 -6.46
CA CYS A 34 -7.63 -21.45 -7.00
C CYS A 34 -6.25 -21.76 -6.40
N ARG A 35 -5.77 -22.97 -6.68
CA ARG A 35 -4.40 -23.39 -6.41
C ARG A 35 -3.66 -23.65 -7.70
N ILE A 36 -2.38 -23.30 -7.71
CA ILE A 36 -1.47 -23.53 -8.84
C ILE A 36 -0.15 -24.08 -8.34
N SER A 37 0.62 -24.71 -9.22
CA SER A 37 2.00 -25.08 -8.92
C SER A 37 2.93 -23.84 -9.01
N PRO A 38 4.12 -23.85 -8.38
CA PRO A 38 5.08 -22.76 -8.53
C PRO A 38 5.51 -22.51 -9.98
N ALA A 39 5.56 -23.57 -10.81
CA ALA A 39 5.93 -23.48 -12.22
C ALA A 39 4.86 -22.77 -13.07
N ASP A 40 3.62 -22.81 -12.61
CA ASP A 40 2.43 -22.31 -13.30
C ASP A 40 2.14 -20.82 -13.03
N VAL A 41 2.82 -20.22 -12.05
CA VAL A 41 2.62 -18.82 -11.62
C VAL A 41 2.74 -17.84 -12.80
N LYS A 42 3.75 -18.01 -13.65
CA LYS A 42 3.92 -17.18 -14.85
C LYS A 42 2.77 -17.38 -15.84
N GLY A 43 2.42 -18.63 -16.13
CA GLY A 43 1.35 -18.95 -17.07
C GLY A 43 0.01 -18.37 -16.60
N LEU A 44 -0.27 -18.43 -15.30
CA LEU A 44 -1.45 -17.80 -14.72
C LEU A 44 -1.41 -16.28 -14.93
N GLY A 45 -0.29 -15.63 -14.59
CA GLY A 45 -0.09 -14.19 -14.78
C GLY A 45 -0.32 -13.75 -16.23
N ASP A 46 0.17 -14.52 -17.21
CA ASP A 46 -0.06 -14.27 -18.63
C ASP A 46 -1.56 -14.32 -18.97
N ILE A 47 -2.28 -15.38 -18.56
CA ILE A 47 -3.73 -15.51 -18.84
C ILE A 47 -4.52 -14.34 -18.22
N VAL A 48 -4.33 -14.11 -16.92
CA VAL A 48 -5.21 -13.17 -16.19
C VAL A 48 -4.88 -11.72 -16.50
N CYS A 49 -3.60 -11.37 -16.64
CA CYS A 49 -3.20 -9.99 -16.91
C CYS A 49 -3.33 -9.64 -18.39
N ARG A 50 -2.88 -10.52 -19.30
CA ARG A 50 -2.86 -10.23 -20.74
C ARG A 50 -4.22 -10.46 -21.39
N ASP A 51 -4.85 -11.60 -21.12
CA ASP A 51 -6.05 -12.01 -21.86
C ASP A 51 -7.34 -11.52 -21.16
N LEU A 52 -7.32 -11.42 -19.83
CA LEU A 52 -8.49 -11.01 -19.03
C LEU A 52 -8.39 -9.57 -18.47
N GLY A 53 -7.28 -8.88 -18.73
CA GLY A 53 -7.07 -7.48 -18.37
C GLY A 53 -7.05 -7.22 -16.86
N ALA A 54 -6.66 -8.20 -16.06
CA ALA A 54 -6.44 -8.01 -14.63
C ALA A 54 -5.08 -7.37 -14.34
N GLU A 55 -4.95 -6.85 -13.14
CA GLU A 55 -3.69 -6.34 -12.59
C GLU A 55 -3.33 -7.15 -11.35
N LEU A 56 -2.03 -7.41 -11.15
CA LEU A 56 -1.54 -7.97 -9.90
C LEU A 56 -1.61 -6.89 -8.81
N ILE A 57 -2.48 -7.09 -7.83
CA ILE A 57 -2.75 -6.13 -6.76
C ILE A 57 -1.92 -6.41 -5.51
N LEU A 58 -1.74 -7.68 -5.18
CA LEU A 58 -1.06 -8.12 -3.96
C LEU A 58 -0.37 -9.45 -4.19
N MET A 59 0.83 -9.60 -3.62
CA MET A 59 1.36 -10.91 -3.27
C MET A 59 1.68 -10.95 -1.78
N ALA A 60 1.40 -12.06 -1.11
CA ALA A 60 1.65 -12.23 0.31
C ALA A 60 2.20 -13.63 0.60
N GLY A 61 3.22 -13.71 1.45
CA GLY A 61 3.74 -14.96 1.99
C GLY A 61 3.01 -15.36 3.25
N ASP A 62 2.81 -16.65 3.45
CA ASP A 62 2.29 -17.23 4.69
C ASP A 62 3.18 -18.40 5.14
N ASP A 63 3.51 -18.41 6.43
CA ASP A 63 4.32 -19.45 7.05
C ASP A 63 3.43 -20.41 7.82
N LEU A 64 3.04 -21.49 7.14
CA LEU A 64 2.24 -22.60 7.69
C LEU A 64 3.11 -23.84 7.91
N ARG A 65 4.40 -23.69 8.22
CA ARG A 65 5.30 -24.84 8.41
C ARG A 65 4.88 -25.73 9.58
N LYS A 66 4.24 -25.19 10.62
CA LYS A 66 3.77 -25.98 11.78
C LYS A 66 2.53 -26.80 11.44
N GLU A 67 1.61 -26.24 10.67
CA GLU A 67 0.30 -26.82 10.36
C GLU A 67 0.34 -27.68 9.09
N ALA A 68 1.12 -27.26 8.10
CA ALA A 68 1.12 -27.83 6.75
C ALA A 68 2.52 -28.15 6.21
N SER A 69 3.59 -27.97 7.01
CA SER A 69 4.98 -28.24 6.60
C SER A 69 5.41 -27.52 5.31
N ALA A 70 4.88 -26.33 5.04
CA ALA A 70 5.19 -25.54 3.87
C ALA A 70 4.96 -24.05 4.11
N PHE A 71 5.54 -23.23 3.23
CA PHE A 71 5.09 -21.86 3.02
C PHE A 71 4.01 -21.81 1.94
N PHE A 72 3.19 -20.78 1.96
CA PHE A 72 2.27 -20.45 0.88
C PHE A 72 2.58 -19.06 0.35
N VAL A 73 2.39 -18.87 -0.95
CA VAL A 73 2.36 -17.54 -1.56
C VAL A 73 1.01 -17.33 -2.19
N HIS A 74 0.37 -16.24 -1.80
CA HIS A 74 -0.94 -15.81 -2.26
C HIS A 74 -0.78 -14.68 -3.28
N TYR A 75 -1.57 -14.74 -4.35
CA TYR A 75 -1.63 -13.74 -5.40
C TYR A 75 -3.05 -13.22 -5.48
N LEU A 76 -3.20 -11.91 -5.57
CA LEU A 76 -4.48 -11.27 -5.83
C LEU A 76 -4.40 -10.55 -7.17
N PHE A 77 -5.14 -11.05 -8.15
CA PHE A 77 -5.33 -10.38 -9.43
C PHE A 77 -6.72 -9.77 -9.46
N ALA A 78 -6.87 -8.54 -9.93
CA ALA A 78 -8.18 -7.90 -10.02
C ALA A 78 -8.37 -7.17 -11.33
N ASN A 79 -9.58 -7.28 -11.89
CA ASN A 79 -10.06 -6.39 -12.94
C ASN A 79 -11.10 -5.47 -12.32
N ARG A 80 -10.70 -4.22 -12.06
CA ARG A 80 -11.55 -3.23 -11.38
C ARG A 80 -12.75 -2.82 -12.20
N THR A 81 -12.59 -2.73 -13.52
CA THR A 81 -13.68 -2.33 -14.43
C THR A 81 -14.73 -3.43 -14.58
N ALA A 82 -14.29 -4.68 -14.73
CA ALA A 82 -15.18 -5.84 -14.80
C ALA A 82 -15.64 -6.33 -13.42
N ASN A 83 -15.17 -5.67 -12.35
CA ASN A 83 -15.47 -5.92 -10.95
C ASN A 83 -15.35 -7.40 -10.56
N TRP A 84 -14.17 -7.98 -10.74
CA TRP A 84 -13.85 -9.31 -10.22
C TRP A 84 -12.40 -9.38 -9.74
N PHE A 85 -12.13 -10.33 -8.85
CA PHE A 85 -10.77 -10.69 -8.46
C PHE A 85 -10.58 -12.20 -8.37
N LEU A 86 -9.34 -12.62 -8.61
CA LEU A 86 -8.85 -13.98 -8.50
C LEU A 86 -7.81 -14.03 -7.38
N HIS A 87 -8.07 -14.87 -6.39
CA HIS A 87 -7.07 -15.31 -5.42
C HIS A 87 -6.45 -16.62 -5.89
N ALA A 88 -5.17 -16.60 -6.22
CA ALA A 88 -4.42 -17.81 -6.48
C ALA A 88 -3.46 -18.09 -5.32
N SER A 89 -3.21 -19.35 -5.02
CA SER A 89 -2.22 -19.74 -4.02
C SER A 89 -1.30 -20.83 -4.55
N THR A 90 -0.01 -20.72 -4.20
CA THR A 90 0.98 -21.77 -4.45
C THR A 90 1.57 -22.25 -3.13
N ARG A 91 1.82 -23.55 -3.06
CA ARG A 91 2.49 -24.20 -1.93
C ARG A 91 3.99 -24.32 -2.23
N LEU A 92 4.82 -23.95 -1.28
CA LEU A 92 6.28 -24.06 -1.34
C LEU A 92 6.77 -25.02 -0.25
N ASP A 93 7.16 -26.22 -0.68
CA ASP A 93 7.69 -27.27 0.20
C ASP A 93 9.18 -27.07 0.53
N GLY A 94 9.61 -27.61 1.67
CA GLY A 94 11.03 -27.66 2.05
C GLY A 94 11.50 -26.53 2.96
N ALA A 95 12.77 -26.62 3.39
CA ALA A 95 13.41 -25.63 4.26
C ALA A 95 13.92 -24.40 3.49
N GLU A 96 14.13 -24.55 2.19
CA GLU A 96 14.63 -23.53 1.25
C GLU A 96 13.54 -23.28 0.19
N PRO A 97 12.47 -22.55 0.53
CA PRO A 97 11.35 -22.32 -0.39
C PRO A 97 11.78 -21.42 -1.56
N GLU A 98 11.43 -21.81 -2.78
CA GLU A 98 11.73 -21.05 -4.00
C GLU A 98 10.47 -20.71 -4.79
N LEU A 99 10.44 -19.50 -5.36
CA LEU A 99 9.35 -19.00 -6.18
C LEU A 99 9.87 -18.36 -7.48
N PRO A 100 9.46 -18.81 -8.67
CA PRO A 100 9.80 -18.12 -9.91
C PRO A 100 9.33 -16.66 -9.91
N SER A 101 10.20 -15.73 -10.31
CA SER A 101 9.88 -14.31 -10.32
C SER A 101 8.87 -13.94 -11.41
N LEU A 102 7.83 -13.20 -11.04
CA LEU A 102 6.91 -12.49 -11.91
C LEU A 102 7.41 -11.07 -12.27
N ALA A 103 8.34 -10.52 -11.50
CA ALA A 103 8.84 -9.15 -11.68
C ALA A 103 9.36 -8.80 -13.10
N PRO A 104 9.95 -9.72 -13.90
CA PRO A 104 10.32 -9.45 -15.29
C PRO A 104 9.13 -9.13 -16.21
N TYR A 105 7.92 -9.55 -15.82
CA TYR A 105 6.69 -9.43 -16.62
C TYR A 105 5.67 -8.48 -15.98
N HIS A 106 5.70 -8.37 -14.65
CA HIS A 106 4.79 -7.55 -13.85
C HIS A 106 5.59 -6.79 -12.80
N TYR A 107 5.91 -5.52 -13.09
CA TYR A 107 6.73 -4.69 -12.21
C TYR A 107 6.26 -4.65 -10.74
N PRO A 108 4.94 -4.59 -10.42
CA PRO A 108 4.47 -4.59 -9.02
C PRO A 108 4.92 -5.80 -8.20
N ALA A 109 5.12 -6.96 -8.85
CA ALA A 109 5.57 -8.19 -8.18
C ALA A 109 6.93 -8.01 -7.50
N SER A 110 7.79 -7.14 -8.05
CA SER A 110 9.16 -6.96 -7.55
C SER A 110 9.22 -6.52 -6.09
N ARG A 111 8.29 -5.65 -5.66
CA ARG A 111 8.25 -5.20 -4.27
C ARG A 111 7.87 -6.34 -3.33
N PHE A 112 6.81 -7.07 -3.66
CA PHE A 112 6.32 -8.17 -2.84
C PHE A 112 7.31 -9.35 -2.79
N GLU A 113 7.94 -9.68 -3.92
CA GLU A 113 8.94 -10.74 -3.99
C GLU A 113 10.16 -10.45 -3.12
N ARG A 114 10.66 -9.20 -3.15
CA ARG A 114 11.77 -8.76 -2.30
C ARG A 114 11.38 -8.71 -0.83
N GLU A 115 10.16 -8.28 -0.52
CA GLU A 115 9.62 -8.33 0.84
C GLU A 115 9.53 -9.78 1.35
N MET A 116 8.95 -10.69 0.59
CA MET A 116 8.87 -12.11 0.97
C MET A 116 10.25 -12.73 1.14
N ARG A 117 11.21 -12.38 0.30
CA ARG A 117 12.60 -12.81 0.48
C ARG A 117 13.19 -12.29 1.79
N ASP A 118 13.01 -11.02 2.10
CA ASP A 118 13.58 -10.43 3.31
C ASP A 118 12.87 -10.90 4.59
N GLN A 119 11.56 -11.10 4.53
CA GLN A 119 10.72 -11.37 5.71
C GLN A 119 10.49 -12.86 5.98
N PHE A 120 10.47 -13.71 4.93
CA PHE A 120 10.24 -15.15 5.01
C PHE A 120 11.42 -15.99 4.49
N GLY A 121 12.41 -15.40 3.82
CA GLY A 121 13.52 -16.17 3.24
C GLY A 121 13.12 -17.02 2.04
N ILE A 122 12.07 -16.61 1.32
CA ILE A 122 11.66 -17.25 0.06
C ILE A 122 12.61 -16.77 -1.04
N ALA A 123 13.35 -17.69 -1.66
CA ALA A 123 14.22 -17.37 -2.78
C ALA A 123 13.39 -17.11 -4.03
N VAL A 124 13.80 -16.14 -4.84
CA VAL A 124 13.05 -15.72 -6.02
C VAL A 124 13.94 -15.74 -7.27
N PRO A 125 14.24 -16.92 -7.83
CA PRO A 125 15.07 -17.02 -9.03
C PRO A 125 14.48 -16.23 -10.21
N GLY A 126 15.36 -15.59 -10.97
CA GLY A 126 14.99 -14.76 -12.13
C GLY A 126 14.56 -13.32 -11.80
N HIS A 127 14.58 -12.92 -10.52
CA HIS A 127 14.22 -11.56 -10.13
C HIS A 127 15.21 -10.51 -10.67
N PRO A 128 14.76 -9.42 -11.35
CA PRO A 128 15.65 -8.47 -12.03
C PRO A 128 16.49 -7.59 -11.09
N ASN A 129 16.00 -7.33 -9.87
CA ASN A 129 16.71 -6.56 -8.85
C ASN A 129 16.65 -7.23 -7.45
N PRO A 130 17.48 -8.25 -7.19
CA PRO A 130 17.41 -9.06 -5.97
C PRO A 130 18.00 -8.36 -4.72
N ARG A 131 18.06 -7.03 -4.69
CA ARG A 131 18.59 -6.31 -3.52
C ARG A 131 17.58 -6.34 -2.36
N PRO A 132 18.05 -6.37 -1.10
CA PRO A 132 17.17 -6.25 0.06
C PRO A 132 16.26 -5.02 -0.02
N LEU A 133 15.01 -5.18 0.40
CA LEU A 133 13.97 -4.14 0.47
C LEU A 133 13.79 -3.64 1.89
N VAL A 134 13.42 -4.52 2.81
CA VAL A 134 13.13 -4.24 4.22
C VAL A 134 14.34 -4.52 5.11
N LYS A 135 15.12 -5.57 4.77
CA LYS A 135 16.24 -6.02 5.61
C LYS A 135 17.34 -4.97 5.65
N HIS A 136 17.56 -4.35 6.80
CA HIS A 136 18.66 -3.41 7.08
C HIS A 136 19.89 -4.16 7.59
N GLY A 137 21.07 -3.51 7.53
CA GLY A 137 22.38 -4.15 7.82
C GLY A 137 22.46 -4.81 9.20
N PHE A 138 21.76 -4.27 10.19
CA PHE A 138 21.75 -4.83 11.54
C PHE A 138 21.01 -6.17 11.68
N TRP A 139 20.22 -6.64 10.69
CA TRP A 139 19.57 -7.96 10.80
C TRP A 139 20.50 -9.10 10.37
N PRO A 140 20.72 -10.11 11.24
CA PRO A 140 21.60 -11.23 10.92
C PRO A 140 21.23 -11.95 9.62
N GLU A 141 22.22 -12.59 9.01
CA GLU A 141 21.95 -13.58 7.96
C GLU A 141 21.05 -14.71 8.49
N GLY A 142 20.09 -15.15 7.68
CA GLY A 142 19.10 -16.15 8.10
C GLY A 142 18.00 -15.66 9.06
N TYR A 143 17.99 -14.38 9.47
CA TYR A 143 16.89 -13.83 10.25
C TYR A 143 15.72 -13.37 9.35
N TYR A 144 14.54 -13.93 9.61
CA TYR A 144 13.32 -13.74 8.82
C TYR A 144 12.14 -13.42 9.76
N PRO A 145 11.85 -12.14 10.04
CA PRO A 145 10.95 -11.74 11.12
C PRO A 145 9.48 -12.17 10.99
N LEU A 146 9.00 -12.49 9.78
CA LEU A 146 7.62 -12.98 9.60
C LEU A 146 7.49 -14.50 9.74
N ARG A 147 8.61 -15.24 9.82
CA ARG A 147 8.55 -16.67 10.16
C ARG A 147 7.97 -16.90 11.56
N LYS A 148 7.19 -17.98 11.76
CA LYS A 148 6.53 -18.31 13.04
C LYS A 148 7.49 -18.75 14.13
N ASP A 149 8.72 -19.14 13.77
CA ASP A 149 9.82 -19.52 14.66
C ASP A 149 10.85 -18.38 14.86
N ALA A 150 10.62 -17.20 14.30
CA ALA A 150 11.49 -16.05 14.47
C ALA A 150 11.53 -15.59 15.93
N ILE A 151 12.74 -15.41 16.47
CA ILE A 151 12.95 -14.93 17.85
C ILE A 151 13.32 -13.45 17.79
N THR A 152 12.61 -12.61 18.53
CA THR A 152 12.93 -11.19 18.66
C THR A 152 14.19 -11.00 19.49
N GLY A 153 15.13 -10.20 19.00
CA GLY A 153 16.37 -9.87 19.70
C GLY A 153 16.82 -8.44 19.40
N ALA A 154 17.74 -7.94 20.23
CA ALA A 154 18.50 -6.75 19.89
C ALA A 154 19.61 -7.15 18.91
N PHE A 155 19.66 -6.52 17.76
CA PHE A 155 20.70 -6.75 16.77
C PHE A 155 21.59 -5.51 16.64
N GLY A 156 22.90 -5.74 16.56
CA GLY A 156 23.88 -4.68 16.35
C GLY A 156 24.01 -4.35 14.87
N ASP A 157 24.26 -3.09 14.57
CA ASP A 157 24.72 -2.69 13.23
C ASP A 157 26.14 -3.24 13.02
N ASP A 158 26.33 -4.00 11.95
CA ASP A 158 27.65 -4.52 11.56
C ASP A 158 28.52 -3.45 10.88
N GLY A 159 27.96 -2.25 10.68
CA GLY A 159 28.62 -1.08 10.12
C GLY A 159 28.78 -1.14 8.60
N GLN A 160 28.21 -2.14 7.92
CA GLN A 160 28.32 -2.26 6.47
C GLN A 160 27.34 -1.30 5.78
N PRO A 161 27.82 -0.45 4.85
CA PRO A 161 26.93 0.44 4.12
C PRO A 161 26.00 -0.35 3.21
N PHE A 162 24.78 0.15 3.03
CA PHE A 162 23.86 -0.41 2.04
C PHE A 162 24.49 -0.32 0.62
N PRO A 163 24.47 -1.40 -0.19
CA PRO A 163 25.14 -1.43 -1.49
C PRO A 163 24.33 -0.65 -2.53
N PHE A 164 24.48 0.67 -2.52
CA PHE A 164 23.97 1.52 -3.58
C PHE A 164 24.68 1.22 -4.91
N THR A 165 23.94 1.33 -6.00
CA THR A 165 24.51 1.17 -7.34
C THR A 165 25.29 2.44 -7.67
N SER A 166 26.58 2.32 -7.95
CA SER A 166 27.39 3.45 -8.38
C SER A 166 27.18 3.75 -9.86
N VAL A 167 27.09 5.03 -10.21
CA VAL A 167 27.03 5.51 -11.59
C VAL A 167 28.35 6.20 -11.92
N GLY A 168 29.10 5.63 -12.88
CA GLY A 168 30.38 6.17 -13.33
C GLY A 168 30.23 7.10 -14.53
N GLY A 169 31.21 7.99 -14.72
CA GLY A 169 31.27 8.94 -15.83
C GLY A 169 32.07 10.18 -15.44
N GLU A 170 32.67 10.86 -16.41
CA GLU A 170 33.39 12.13 -16.15
C GLU A 170 32.39 13.20 -15.66
N GLY A 171 32.72 13.85 -14.53
CA GLY A 171 31.87 14.90 -13.95
C GLY A 171 30.65 14.41 -13.17
N ILE A 172 30.45 13.09 -13.03
CA ILE A 172 29.38 12.53 -12.19
C ILE A 172 29.85 12.45 -10.74
N TYR A 173 29.03 12.96 -9.82
CA TYR A 173 29.26 12.85 -8.38
C TYR A 173 27.98 12.46 -7.64
N GLU A 174 28.15 11.94 -6.43
CA GLU A 174 27.05 11.44 -5.61
C GLU A 174 26.67 12.42 -4.49
N ILE A 175 25.37 12.62 -4.28
CA ILE A 175 24.82 13.41 -3.16
C ILE A 175 23.95 12.49 -2.30
N PRO A 176 24.36 12.19 -1.05
CA PRO A 176 23.51 11.50 -0.09
C PRO A 176 22.54 12.47 0.60
N VAL A 177 21.28 12.07 0.73
CA VAL A 177 20.27 12.78 1.52
C VAL A 177 19.57 11.79 2.44
N GLY A 178 19.43 12.13 3.71
CA GLY A 178 18.83 11.26 4.74
C GLY A 178 19.84 10.40 5.50
N PRO A 179 19.38 9.42 6.33
CA PRO A 179 17.99 9.04 6.56
C PRO A 179 17.19 10.06 7.39
N VAL A 180 17.88 11.02 8.02
CA VAL A 180 17.29 12.17 8.72
C VAL A 180 17.68 13.44 7.96
N HIS A 181 16.71 14.08 7.33
CA HIS A 181 16.93 15.32 6.59
C HIS A 181 15.67 16.19 6.64
N ALA A 182 15.82 17.52 6.74
CA ALA A 182 14.69 18.43 6.92
C ALA A 182 13.68 18.39 5.76
N GLY A 183 14.13 18.08 4.54
CA GLY A 183 13.30 17.93 3.35
C GLY A 183 12.74 16.52 3.11
N VAL A 184 12.85 15.61 4.08
CA VAL A 184 12.39 14.22 3.97
C VAL A 184 11.39 13.96 5.11
N ILE A 185 10.12 13.74 4.76
CA ILE A 185 9.03 13.60 5.75
C ILE A 185 9.13 12.25 6.48
N GLU A 186 9.25 11.15 5.74
CA GLU A 186 9.46 9.82 6.31
C GLU A 186 10.93 9.39 6.20
N PRO A 187 11.55 8.82 7.25
CA PRO A 187 12.94 8.39 7.23
C PRO A 187 13.30 7.54 6.00
N GLY A 188 14.19 8.09 5.18
CA GLY A 188 14.62 7.49 3.92
C GLY A 188 15.97 8.06 3.50
N HIS A 189 16.85 7.19 3.00
CA HIS A 189 18.16 7.57 2.48
C HIS A 189 18.13 7.52 0.95
N PHE A 190 18.31 8.66 0.32
CA PHE A 190 18.36 8.83 -1.13
C PHE A 190 19.79 9.04 -1.58
N ARG A 191 20.19 8.30 -2.61
CA ARG A 191 21.48 8.47 -3.29
C ARG A 191 21.22 9.03 -4.67
N PHE A 192 21.61 10.28 -4.89
CA PHE A 192 21.51 10.93 -6.19
C PHE A 192 22.85 10.84 -6.90
N SER A 193 22.85 10.41 -8.16
CA SER A 193 23.98 10.52 -9.07
C SER A 193 23.72 11.70 -10.01
N VAL A 194 24.58 12.72 -9.94
CA VAL A 194 24.32 14.04 -10.53
C VAL A 194 25.44 14.42 -11.50
N MET A 195 25.05 15.01 -12.63
CA MET A 195 25.95 15.66 -13.57
C MET A 195 25.57 17.14 -13.67
N GLY A 196 26.38 18.01 -13.07
CA GLY A 196 26.01 19.43 -12.90
C GLY A 196 24.78 19.57 -12.00
N GLU A 197 23.64 19.95 -12.59
CA GLU A 197 22.35 20.05 -11.89
C GLU A 197 21.38 18.90 -12.27
N THR A 198 21.75 18.07 -13.24
CA THR A 198 20.86 17.00 -13.75
C THR A 198 21.04 15.73 -12.93
N ILE A 199 19.94 15.22 -12.37
CA ILE A 199 19.90 13.91 -11.72
C ILE A 199 19.84 12.83 -12.81
N ILE A 200 20.86 11.97 -12.86
CA ILE A 200 20.96 10.86 -13.82
C ILE A 200 20.35 9.58 -13.24
N ASP A 201 20.51 9.37 -11.94
CA ASP A 201 19.90 8.26 -11.21
C ASP A 201 19.58 8.68 -9.78
N MET A 202 18.51 8.09 -9.22
CA MET A 202 18.16 8.22 -7.82
C MET A 202 17.84 6.84 -7.26
N LYS A 203 18.54 6.45 -6.20
CA LYS A 203 18.25 5.24 -5.44
C LYS A 203 17.72 5.58 -4.06
N SER A 204 16.51 5.12 -3.75
CA SER A 204 15.89 5.27 -2.44
C SER A 204 16.07 4.01 -1.59
N ARG A 205 16.64 4.17 -0.40
CA ARG A 205 16.60 3.19 0.69
C ARG A 205 15.57 3.66 1.70
N LEU A 206 14.49 2.89 1.85
CA LEU A 206 13.37 3.21 2.74
C LEU A 206 13.34 2.23 3.93
N TYR A 207 12.16 2.07 4.56
CA TYR A 207 11.88 1.09 5.61
C TYR A 207 12.64 1.30 6.93
N PHE A 208 13.22 2.47 7.17
CA PHE A 208 13.85 2.80 8.46
C PHE A 208 12.83 2.82 9.62
N THR A 209 11.55 2.97 9.30
CA THR A 209 10.41 2.98 10.22
C THR A 209 9.65 1.64 10.26
N HIS A 210 10.21 0.55 9.73
CA HIS A 210 9.53 -0.75 9.70
C HIS A 210 9.20 -1.24 11.12
N LYS A 211 7.90 -1.33 11.45
CA LYS A 211 7.41 -1.62 12.81
C LYS A 211 7.08 -3.09 13.05
N GLY A 212 7.19 -3.94 12.03
CA GLY A 212 6.69 -5.32 12.10
C GLY A 212 5.17 -5.38 12.26
N THR A 213 4.44 -4.44 11.66
CA THR A 213 2.98 -4.29 11.83
C THR A 213 2.22 -5.57 11.50
N GLU A 214 2.60 -6.28 10.43
CA GLU A 214 1.98 -7.57 10.06
C GLU A 214 2.17 -8.62 11.15
N LYS A 215 3.40 -8.74 11.69
CA LYS A 215 3.69 -9.65 12.81
C LYS A 215 2.86 -9.30 14.05
N LEU A 216 2.66 -8.00 14.30
CA LEU A 216 1.86 -7.53 15.43
C LEU A 216 0.36 -7.83 15.28
N PHE A 217 -0.15 -8.06 14.06
CA PHE A 217 -1.53 -8.52 13.85
C PHE A 217 -1.72 -10.00 14.19
N GLU A 218 -0.67 -10.82 14.07
CA GLU A 218 -0.77 -12.26 14.35
C GLU A 218 -1.23 -12.53 15.79
N GLY A 219 -2.21 -13.42 15.94
CA GLY A 219 -2.73 -13.83 17.25
C GLY A 219 -3.66 -12.83 17.94
N ARG A 220 -3.88 -11.64 17.37
CA ARG A 220 -4.87 -10.69 17.90
C ARG A 220 -6.29 -11.15 17.62
N GLN A 221 -7.20 -10.85 18.55
CA GLN A 221 -8.62 -10.94 18.26
C GLN A 221 -9.01 -9.88 17.22
N PRO A 222 -10.00 -10.15 16.34
CA PRO A 222 -10.37 -9.19 15.31
C PRO A 222 -10.77 -7.79 15.82
N LEU A 223 -11.35 -7.69 17.01
CA LEU A 223 -11.66 -6.40 17.62
C LEU A 223 -10.40 -5.64 18.05
N ASP A 224 -9.40 -6.33 18.59
CA ASP A 224 -8.14 -5.73 19.06
C ASP A 224 -7.21 -5.32 17.92
N GLY A 225 -7.43 -5.86 16.72
CA GLY A 225 -6.70 -5.46 15.51
C GLY A 225 -7.08 -4.08 14.99
N VAL A 226 -8.27 -3.57 15.32
CA VAL A 226 -8.72 -2.25 14.85
C VAL A 226 -7.78 -1.15 15.33
N GLU A 227 -7.37 -1.20 16.60
CA GLU A 227 -6.45 -0.21 17.16
C GLU A 227 -5.13 -0.15 16.37
N LEU A 228 -4.60 -1.32 15.99
CA LEU A 228 -3.36 -1.40 15.21
C LEU A 228 -3.58 -0.90 13.79
N SER A 229 -4.71 -1.21 13.16
CA SER A 229 -5.05 -0.76 11.81
C SER A 229 -5.11 0.75 11.68
N GLU A 230 -5.63 1.46 12.69
CA GLU A 230 -5.68 2.93 12.75
C GLU A 230 -4.30 3.60 12.82
N ARG A 231 -3.23 2.83 13.02
CA ARG A 231 -1.85 3.30 13.23
C ARG A 231 -0.89 2.82 12.15
N VAL A 232 -1.41 2.17 11.09
CA VAL A 232 -0.62 1.74 9.93
C VAL A 232 0.00 2.97 9.24
N SER A 233 -0.84 3.94 8.86
CA SER A 233 -0.42 5.27 8.40
C SER A 233 -0.67 6.35 9.47
N GLY A 234 0.18 7.38 9.50
CA GLY A 234 0.08 8.49 10.44
C GLY A 234 -1.09 9.44 10.18
N ASP A 235 -1.55 9.54 8.93
CA ASP A 235 -2.57 10.47 8.45
C ASP A 235 -3.91 9.80 8.08
N THR A 236 -3.88 8.51 7.78
CA THR A 236 -4.99 7.73 7.22
C THR A 236 -5.44 6.65 8.21
N SER A 237 -6.09 7.05 9.30
CA SER A 237 -6.58 6.14 10.34
C SER A 237 -7.86 5.42 9.91
N VAL A 238 -8.85 6.15 9.37
CA VAL A 238 -10.16 5.61 8.98
C VAL A 238 -10.03 4.69 7.78
N GLY A 239 -9.26 5.07 6.76
CA GLY A 239 -9.05 4.25 5.56
C GLY A 239 -8.48 2.86 5.89
N HIS A 240 -7.41 2.80 6.69
CA HIS A 240 -6.83 1.52 7.10
C HIS A 240 -7.77 0.73 8.03
N ALA A 241 -8.43 1.38 8.98
CA ALA A 241 -9.40 0.72 9.86
C ALA A 241 -10.61 0.16 9.11
N LEU A 242 -11.09 0.88 8.10
CA LEU A 242 -12.20 0.45 7.25
C LEU A 242 -11.79 -0.76 6.41
N ALA A 243 -10.63 -0.72 5.77
CA ALA A 243 -10.10 -1.85 4.99
C ALA A 243 -9.96 -3.10 5.87
N TYR A 244 -9.42 -2.94 7.09
CA TYR A 244 -9.31 -4.02 8.06
C TYR A 244 -10.67 -4.58 8.47
N CYS A 245 -11.62 -3.71 8.86
CA CYS A 245 -12.97 -4.14 9.26
C CYS A 245 -13.67 -4.88 8.12
N GLN A 246 -13.57 -4.38 6.89
CA GLN A 246 -14.19 -5.00 5.71
C GLN A 246 -13.57 -6.36 5.39
N ALA A 247 -12.25 -6.51 5.55
CA ALA A 247 -11.59 -7.81 5.38
C ALA A 247 -12.10 -8.84 6.42
N VAL A 248 -12.23 -8.43 7.69
CA VAL A 248 -12.78 -9.28 8.76
C VAL A 248 -14.25 -9.62 8.52
N GLU A 249 -15.07 -8.62 8.16
CA GLU A 249 -16.51 -8.78 7.86
C GLU A 249 -16.72 -9.74 6.69
N ALA A 250 -15.93 -9.56 5.63
CA ALA A 250 -15.94 -10.43 4.48
C ALA A 250 -15.60 -11.88 4.90
N ALA A 251 -14.49 -12.09 5.62
CA ALA A 251 -14.09 -13.41 6.10
C ALA A 251 -15.15 -14.06 7.01
N ALA A 252 -15.88 -13.27 7.80
CA ALA A 252 -16.94 -13.74 8.68
C ALA A 252 -18.33 -13.88 8.00
N GLY A 253 -18.48 -13.42 6.76
CA GLY A 253 -19.79 -13.35 6.10
C GLY A 253 -20.78 -12.42 6.81
N ALA A 254 -20.28 -11.36 7.47
CA ALA A 254 -21.08 -10.47 8.31
C ALA A 254 -21.61 -9.26 7.53
N ASP A 255 -22.90 -8.97 7.71
CA ASP A 255 -23.54 -7.78 7.15
C ASP A 255 -23.44 -6.58 8.10
N VAL A 256 -23.12 -5.41 7.56
CA VAL A 256 -23.02 -4.15 8.32
C VAL A 256 -24.31 -3.35 8.22
N PRO A 257 -24.88 -2.85 9.33
CA PRO A 257 -26.10 -2.03 9.31
C PRO A 257 -25.99 -0.82 8.35
N PRO A 258 -27.06 -0.46 7.60
CA PRO A 258 -27.01 0.65 6.63
C PRO A 258 -26.53 1.98 7.23
N ARG A 259 -26.95 2.31 8.46
CA ARG A 259 -26.49 3.52 9.17
C ARG A 259 -24.99 3.51 9.43
N ALA A 260 -24.43 2.38 9.84
CA ALA A 260 -22.99 2.26 10.09
C ALA A 260 -22.19 2.40 8.79
N ARG A 261 -22.69 1.86 7.66
CA ARG A 261 -22.09 2.06 6.34
C ARG A 261 -22.04 3.54 5.94
N LEU A 262 -23.14 4.27 6.14
CA LEU A 262 -23.19 5.71 5.84
C LEU A 262 -22.24 6.52 6.71
N LEU A 263 -22.19 6.24 8.01
CA LEU A 263 -21.27 6.91 8.93
C LEU A 263 -19.80 6.62 8.59
N ARG A 264 -19.46 5.39 8.19
CA ARG A 264 -18.11 5.05 7.70
C ARG A 264 -17.71 5.89 6.49
N VAL A 265 -18.63 6.11 5.53
CA VAL A 265 -18.38 6.99 4.38
C VAL A 265 -18.12 8.43 4.84
N ILE A 266 -18.97 8.97 5.73
CA ILE A 266 -18.78 10.34 6.26
C ILE A 266 -17.40 10.47 6.92
N LEU A 267 -17.01 9.51 7.74
CA LEU A 267 -15.71 9.54 8.43
C LEU A 267 -14.54 9.43 7.44
N LEU A 268 -14.66 8.59 6.41
CA LEU A 268 -13.65 8.43 5.38
C LEU A 268 -13.46 9.71 4.57
N GLU A 269 -14.56 10.39 4.22
CA GLU A 269 -14.50 11.63 3.45
C GLU A 269 -14.03 12.83 4.29
N LEU A 270 -14.36 12.87 5.59
CA LEU A 270 -13.75 13.84 6.51
C LEU A 270 -12.23 13.65 6.59
N GLU A 271 -11.76 12.40 6.66
CA GLU A 271 -10.33 12.07 6.61
C GLU A 271 -9.67 12.51 5.31
N ARG A 272 -10.28 12.15 4.17
CA ARG A 272 -9.82 12.55 2.84
C ARG A 272 -9.67 14.06 2.72
N LEU A 273 -10.67 14.82 3.15
CA LEU A 273 -10.66 16.28 3.06
C LEU A 273 -9.51 16.90 3.85
N TYR A 274 -9.34 16.57 5.12
CA TYR A 274 -8.28 17.20 5.92
C TYR A 274 -6.88 16.76 5.48
N ASN A 275 -6.73 15.56 4.90
CA ASN A 275 -5.46 15.09 4.35
C ASN A 275 -5.13 15.84 3.05
N HIS A 276 -6.04 15.89 2.07
CA HIS A 276 -5.76 16.60 0.82
C HIS A 276 -5.52 18.10 1.00
N ILE A 277 -6.22 18.75 1.93
CA ILE A 277 -5.93 20.15 2.27
C ILE A 277 -4.50 20.28 2.82
N ALA A 278 -4.06 19.34 3.66
CA ALA A 278 -2.70 19.31 4.19
C ALA A 278 -1.66 19.06 3.08
N ASP A 279 -1.93 18.11 2.19
CA ASP A 279 -1.06 17.71 1.09
C ASP A 279 -0.85 18.87 0.12
N VAL A 280 -1.92 19.55 -0.30
CA VAL A 280 -1.82 20.75 -1.14
C VAL A 280 -1.02 21.84 -0.41
N GLY A 281 -1.27 22.04 0.89
CA GLY A 281 -0.48 22.95 1.72
C GLY A 281 1.01 22.59 1.75
N ALA A 282 1.37 21.31 1.80
CA ALA A 282 2.76 20.85 1.76
C ALA A 282 3.39 21.06 0.38
N ILE A 283 2.69 20.70 -0.70
CA ILE A 283 3.15 20.89 -2.08
C ILE A 283 3.50 22.37 -2.34
N VAL A 284 2.62 23.30 -1.96
CA VAL A 284 2.89 24.73 -2.18
C VAL A 284 3.96 25.29 -1.23
N ASN A 285 4.18 24.67 -0.07
CA ASN A 285 5.31 25.01 0.77
C ASN A 285 6.64 24.66 0.09
N ASP A 286 6.70 23.50 -0.55
CA ASP A 286 7.91 23.00 -1.20
C ASP A 286 8.26 23.78 -2.49
N THR A 287 7.30 24.49 -3.09
CA THR A 287 7.57 25.49 -4.12
C THR A 287 8.10 26.82 -3.55
N GLY A 288 7.97 27.03 -2.23
CA GLY A 288 8.42 28.23 -1.50
C GLY A 288 7.29 29.12 -1.00
N PHE A 289 6.02 28.73 -1.14
CA PHE A 289 4.87 29.57 -0.79
C PHE A 289 4.30 29.26 0.61
N ALA A 290 5.10 29.58 1.64
CA ALA A 290 4.78 29.29 3.04
C ALA A 290 3.47 29.94 3.56
N VAL A 291 3.02 31.04 2.94
CA VAL A 291 1.75 31.69 3.32
C VAL A 291 0.57 30.77 3.02
N ALA A 292 0.47 30.24 1.78
CA ALA A 292 -0.60 29.32 1.41
C ALA A 292 -0.58 28.06 2.30
N HIS A 293 0.60 27.53 2.59
CA HIS A 293 0.78 26.43 3.54
C HIS A 293 0.16 26.72 4.92
N ALA A 294 0.45 27.90 5.50
CA ALA A 294 -0.11 28.28 6.79
C ALA A 294 -1.64 28.36 6.78
N HIS A 295 -2.24 28.85 5.69
CA HIS A 295 -3.69 28.89 5.52
C HIS A 295 -4.29 27.48 5.39
N CYS A 296 -3.69 26.58 4.61
CA CYS A 296 -4.10 25.17 4.52
C CYS A 296 -4.05 24.50 5.90
N PHE A 297 -2.99 24.69 6.68
CA PHE A 297 -2.86 24.10 8.02
C PHE A 297 -3.85 24.68 9.03
N ARG A 298 -4.23 25.97 8.91
CA ARG A 298 -5.33 26.55 9.68
C ARG A 298 -6.66 25.88 9.37
N ILE A 299 -6.96 25.64 8.10
CA ILE A 299 -8.20 24.96 7.66
C ILE A 299 -8.21 23.51 8.15
N ARG A 300 -7.09 22.80 7.98
CA ARG A 300 -6.89 21.44 8.52
C ARG A 300 -7.12 21.41 10.02
N GLU A 301 -6.57 22.34 10.79
CA GLU A 301 -6.79 22.41 12.24
C GLU A 301 -8.27 22.58 12.60
N ARG A 302 -9.02 23.42 11.85
CA ARG A 302 -10.47 23.56 12.03
C ARG A 302 -11.20 22.23 11.81
N MET A 303 -10.84 21.49 10.76
CA MET A 303 -11.38 20.16 10.49
C MET A 303 -11.03 19.15 11.60
N LEU A 304 -9.79 19.14 12.10
CA LEU A 304 -9.39 18.24 13.20
C LEU A 304 -10.13 18.55 14.52
N ARG A 305 -10.47 19.83 14.77
CA ARG A 305 -11.33 20.22 15.91
C ARG A 305 -12.77 19.75 15.72
N LEU A 306 -13.30 19.87 14.50
CA LEU A 306 -14.62 19.34 14.13
C LEU A 306 -14.68 17.82 14.34
N ASN A 307 -13.66 17.10 13.87
CA ASN A 307 -13.50 15.66 14.08
C ASN A 307 -13.49 15.30 15.56
N LYS A 308 -12.74 16.05 16.39
CA LYS A 308 -12.72 15.83 17.84
C LYS A 308 -14.08 16.06 18.48
N ARG A 309 -14.84 17.07 18.05
CA ARG A 309 -16.21 17.30 18.55
C ARG A 309 -17.17 16.19 18.11
N PHE A 310 -17.03 15.70 16.89
CA PHE A 310 -17.89 14.67 16.32
C PHE A 310 -17.61 13.28 16.93
N THR A 311 -16.34 12.91 17.05
CA THR A 311 -15.93 11.54 17.40
C THR A 311 -15.18 11.43 18.72
N GLY A 312 -14.74 12.53 19.33
CA GLY A 312 -13.81 12.51 20.47
C GLY A 312 -12.34 12.39 20.06
N SER A 313 -12.04 12.07 18.80
CA SER A 313 -10.68 11.95 18.26
C SER A 313 -10.44 12.96 17.15
N ARG A 314 -9.26 13.60 17.16
CA ARG A 314 -8.85 14.51 16.08
C ARG A 314 -8.65 13.76 14.75
N LEU A 315 -8.18 12.52 14.84
CA LEU A 315 -7.89 11.62 13.71
C LEU A 315 -8.96 10.54 13.57
N LEU A 316 -10.16 10.77 14.09
CA LEU A 316 -11.34 9.89 13.92
C LEU A 316 -11.18 8.44 14.45
N ARG A 317 -10.13 8.18 15.24
CA ARG A 317 -9.81 6.88 15.86
C ARG A 317 -10.83 6.42 16.91
N GLY A 318 -10.89 5.11 17.11
CA GLY A 318 -11.71 4.39 18.09
C GLY A 318 -13.19 4.36 17.73
N VAL A 319 -13.54 4.53 16.45
CA VAL A 319 -14.94 4.64 16.00
C VAL A 319 -15.38 3.40 15.22
N LEU A 320 -14.54 2.89 14.33
CA LEU A 320 -14.86 1.71 13.52
C LEU A 320 -14.69 0.43 14.36
N ALA A 321 -15.46 -0.59 13.99
CA ALA A 321 -15.29 -1.96 14.50
C ALA A 321 -15.82 -2.95 13.46
N PRO A 322 -15.28 -4.17 13.36
CA PRO A 322 -15.90 -5.24 12.59
C PRO A 322 -17.39 -5.38 12.93
N GLY A 323 -18.24 -5.42 11.90
CA GLY A 323 -19.70 -5.44 12.01
C GLY A 323 -20.37 -4.05 12.09
N GLY A 324 -19.60 -2.96 12.12
CA GLY A 324 -20.14 -1.60 12.07
C GLY A 324 -19.29 -0.55 12.76
N LEU A 325 -19.79 -0.02 13.88
CA LEU A 325 -19.13 1.01 14.67
C LEU A 325 -19.04 0.55 16.12
N ALA A 326 -17.98 0.96 16.82
CA ALA A 326 -17.80 0.69 18.25
C ALA A 326 -18.84 1.43 19.12
N ARG A 327 -19.39 2.54 18.61
CA ARG A 327 -20.50 3.30 19.22
C ARG A 327 -21.31 4.00 18.12
N ASP A 328 -22.59 4.26 18.37
CA ASP A 328 -23.36 5.15 17.50
C ASP A 328 -22.88 6.61 17.66
N LEU A 329 -23.06 7.40 16.61
CA LEU A 329 -22.64 8.79 16.56
C LEU A 329 -23.84 9.71 16.34
N ALA A 330 -23.97 10.71 17.20
CA ALA A 330 -24.84 11.85 16.94
C ALA A 330 -24.14 12.79 15.96
N VAL A 331 -24.69 12.93 14.75
CA VAL A 331 -24.14 13.83 13.74
C VAL A 331 -24.38 15.28 14.17
N PRO A 332 -23.33 16.12 14.31
CA PRO A 332 -23.49 17.53 14.65
C PRO A 332 -24.34 18.26 13.61
N VAL A 333 -25.28 19.08 14.07
CA VAL A 333 -26.20 19.84 13.19
C VAL A 333 -25.45 20.80 12.26
N ASP A 334 -24.28 21.27 12.68
CA ASP A 334 -23.43 22.20 11.94
C ASP A 334 -22.31 21.48 11.15
N LEU A 335 -22.30 20.14 11.08
CA LEU A 335 -21.24 19.40 10.38
C LEU A 335 -21.12 19.83 8.92
N SER A 336 -22.23 19.86 8.18
CA SER A 336 -22.25 20.23 6.76
C SER A 336 -21.74 21.66 6.55
N SER A 337 -22.29 22.63 7.29
CA SER A 337 -21.91 24.03 7.12
C SER A 337 -20.46 24.33 7.52
N GLN A 338 -19.91 23.61 8.50
CA GLN A 338 -18.49 23.73 8.85
C GLN A 338 -17.56 23.13 7.78
N VAL A 339 -17.97 22.03 7.15
CA VAL A 339 -17.24 21.43 6.02
C VAL A 339 -17.32 22.34 4.81
N GLU A 340 -18.50 22.85 4.46
CA GLU A 340 -18.70 23.78 3.35
C GLU A 340 -17.84 25.04 3.53
N ALA A 341 -17.78 25.61 4.73
CA ALA A 341 -16.89 26.73 5.02
C ALA A 341 -15.41 26.36 4.89
N ALA A 342 -15.00 25.12 5.18
CA ALA A 342 -13.63 24.64 4.99
C ALA A 342 -13.26 24.48 3.52
N VAL A 343 -14.19 23.98 2.71
CA VAL A 343 -14.02 23.88 1.26
C VAL A 343 -13.95 25.28 0.64
N ALA A 344 -14.85 26.19 1.01
CA ALA A 344 -14.83 27.57 0.49
C ALA A 344 -13.52 28.32 0.85
N ASP A 345 -13.07 28.23 2.10
CA ASP A 345 -11.75 28.78 2.50
C ASP A 345 -10.63 28.14 1.68
N PHE A 346 -10.70 26.84 1.39
CA PHE A 346 -9.67 26.12 0.63
C PHE A 346 -9.65 26.52 -0.85
N ASP A 347 -10.82 26.66 -1.48
CA ASP A 347 -10.95 27.08 -2.89
C ASP A 347 -10.36 28.47 -3.13
N GLU A 348 -10.49 29.39 -2.17
CA GLU A 348 -9.83 30.69 -2.20
C GLU A 348 -8.30 30.53 -2.22
N ILE A 349 -7.75 29.67 -1.36
CA ILE A 349 -6.31 29.40 -1.31
C ILE A 349 -5.83 28.73 -2.61
N VAL A 350 -6.57 27.76 -3.14
CA VAL A 350 -6.25 27.12 -4.43
C VAL A 350 -6.21 28.16 -5.55
N THR A 351 -7.20 29.06 -5.59
CA THR A 351 -7.23 30.16 -6.57
C THR A 351 -6.00 31.07 -6.44
N ILE A 352 -5.60 31.43 -5.22
CA ILE A 352 -4.37 32.22 -4.99
C ILE A 352 -3.13 31.45 -5.47
N CYS A 353 -3.04 30.15 -5.20
CA CYS A 353 -1.90 29.33 -5.61
C CYS A 353 -1.78 29.20 -7.13
N LEU A 354 -2.88 28.93 -7.82
CA LEU A 354 -2.91 28.78 -9.28
C LEU A 354 -2.62 30.10 -10.03
N ASN A 355 -2.86 31.25 -9.38
CA ASN A 355 -2.50 32.56 -9.92
C ASN A 355 -1.10 33.04 -9.49
N ASN A 356 -0.36 32.24 -8.71
CA ASN A 356 0.98 32.58 -8.25
C ASN A 356 2.03 31.92 -9.15
N THR A 357 2.80 32.74 -9.89
CA THR A 357 3.82 32.25 -10.82
C THR A 357 4.92 31.42 -10.13
N LEU A 358 5.30 31.74 -8.88
CA LEU A 358 6.28 30.93 -8.15
C LEU A 358 5.80 29.50 -7.90
N VAL A 359 4.49 29.31 -7.75
CA VAL A 359 3.91 27.97 -7.58
C VAL A 359 3.82 27.27 -8.93
N VAL A 360 3.21 27.93 -9.91
CA VAL A 360 2.94 27.34 -11.23
C VAL A 360 4.23 26.94 -11.94
N ASP A 361 5.23 27.83 -11.99
CA ASP A 361 6.50 27.60 -12.69
C ASP A 361 7.29 26.39 -12.11
N ARG A 362 7.04 26.03 -10.86
CA ARG A 362 7.73 24.91 -10.17
C ARG A 362 7.00 23.58 -10.36
N LEU A 363 5.69 23.61 -10.57
CA LEU A 363 4.86 22.42 -10.74
C LEU A 363 4.69 22.05 -12.21
N GLU A 364 4.57 23.04 -13.10
CA GLU A 364 4.37 22.81 -14.52
C GLU A 364 5.58 22.07 -15.14
N GLY A 365 5.31 20.94 -15.80
CA GLY A 365 6.35 20.11 -16.42
C GLY A 365 7.20 19.27 -15.46
N THR A 366 7.00 19.38 -14.14
CA THR A 366 7.75 18.59 -13.14
C THR A 366 7.08 17.23 -12.91
N GLY A 367 7.87 16.16 -12.83
CA GLY A 367 7.39 14.84 -12.40
C GLY A 367 6.37 14.18 -13.33
N VAL A 368 6.44 14.46 -14.64
CA VAL A 368 5.50 13.92 -15.63
C VAL A 368 5.54 12.39 -15.64
N LEU A 369 4.42 11.77 -15.27
CA LEU A 369 4.20 10.34 -15.33
C LEU A 369 3.27 10.02 -16.49
N ASN A 370 3.75 9.28 -17.49
CA ASN A 370 2.90 8.89 -18.60
C ASN A 370 1.92 7.76 -18.19
N PRO A 371 0.73 7.65 -18.83
CA PRO A 371 -0.27 6.65 -18.43
C PRO A 371 0.19 5.20 -18.53
N GLU A 372 1.06 4.89 -19.50
CA GLU A 372 1.60 3.54 -19.69
C GLU A 372 2.51 3.13 -18.53
N LEU A 373 3.45 3.99 -18.14
CA LEU A 373 4.30 3.84 -16.95
C LEU A 373 3.47 3.77 -15.67
N ALA A 374 2.44 4.62 -15.53
CA ALA A 374 1.56 4.57 -14.36
C ALA A 374 0.90 3.20 -14.21
N LYS A 375 0.42 2.63 -15.33
CA LYS A 375 -0.16 1.30 -15.38
C LYS A 375 0.88 0.22 -15.10
N ASP A 376 2.03 0.27 -15.76
CA ASP A 376 3.11 -0.71 -15.59
C ASP A 376 3.60 -0.75 -14.14
N TYR A 377 3.69 0.40 -13.47
CA TYR A 377 4.13 0.51 -12.08
C TYR A 377 3.03 0.19 -11.07
N GLY A 378 1.77 0.04 -11.50
CA GLY A 378 0.62 -0.18 -10.62
C GLY A 378 0.30 1.02 -9.72
N VAL A 379 0.48 2.24 -10.23
CA VAL A 379 0.21 3.48 -9.48
C VAL A 379 -1.29 3.60 -9.17
N LEU A 380 -1.60 4.03 -7.94
CA LEU A 380 -2.95 4.24 -7.44
C LEU A 380 -3.16 5.73 -7.14
N GLY A 381 -4.42 6.17 -7.15
CA GLY A 381 -4.83 7.54 -6.86
C GLY A 381 -6.29 7.61 -6.46
#